data_AF-A0A9K3L7Y2-F1
#
_entry.id   AF-A0A9K3L7Y2-F1
#
_cell.length_a   1.000
_cell.length_b   1.000
_cell.length_c   1.000
_cell.angle_alpha   90.00
_cell.angle_beta   90.00
_cell.angle_gamma   90.00
#
_symmetry.space_group_name_H-M   'P 1'
#
loop_
_entity.id
_entity.type
_entity.pdbx_description
1 polymer ?
#
loop_
_entity_poly.entity_id
_entity_poly.type
_entity_poly.pdbx_seq_one_letter_code
_entity_poly.pdbx_strand_id
1 'polypeptide(L)'
;MKQTTRTTVRFAVFFPFFLSSPSDGFLTSRHETFTHPSKPSFLDSRFYSSHRRHHVLQNPDVATTGEHKENDNLWWKNISFEHSDVATLTRPDFEIIIKTKIGEEVPKPLVYLDSAATSHTPKQVIEDIADYYETMNSNVHRGAHTLSRMATTAFEEGRDTVASFVNAYSRNEIIFTSGATEAINLVASSFGRSTLKEGDEVVLTEMEHHSNIVPWQMIAQETGAVLKFVKIDFEKGGLDLEHMKTLLTEKTKLVGFQHVSNVMGCINPVQDMVTMIRQKSPNAKILLDACQSVPHMKVDVQELGVDFLAASGHKMCGPTGIGFLWGREDLLNSMPPYMGGGEMIDQVTLEGSTYAQAPARFEAGTPPIAQAVGLASAIRYLEKIGMDKVEAYEHEIASYMYKRMSQVKKVTVLGPPEGVERAALCAFYVDGVHPSDLGTFLDIEGVAVRAGHHCCQPLHQAKGISHSARASLYIYNTKEEVDYFVDQLEKTIQFFTGLETQIDGASGGDDGFVPFI
;
A
#
# COMPACT_ATOMS: atom_id res chain seq x y z
N MET A 1 -31.85 3.87 44.40
CA MET A 1 -31.42 2.54 44.89
C MET A 1 -32.21 1.46 44.18
N LYS A 2 -31.54 0.64 43.36
CA LYS A 2 -31.91 -0.74 42.98
C LYS A 2 -30.67 -1.32 42.31
N GLN A 3 -30.06 -2.34 42.91
CA GLN A 3 -28.87 -3.00 42.39
C GLN A 3 -29.28 -4.04 41.34
N THR A 4 -28.58 -4.08 40.21
CA THR A 4 -28.61 -5.19 39.26
C THR A 4 -27.22 -5.81 39.19
N THR A 5 -27.08 -6.97 39.83
CA THR A 5 -25.89 -7.81 39.78
C THR A 5 -25.64 -8.35 38.37
N ARG A 6 -24.51 -7.98 37.76
CA ARG A 6 -23.99 -8.64 36.55
C ARG A 6 -22.98 -9.73 36.95
N THR A 7 -23.34 -10.99 36.72
CA THR A 7 -22.44 -12.12 36.90
C THR A 7 -21.46 -12.18 35.72
N THR A 8 -20.16 -12.03 35.99
CA THR A 8 -19.12 -12.12 34.97
C THR A 8 -18.52 -13.52 34.94
N VAL A 9 -18.76 -14.28 33.89
CA VAL A 9 -18.08 -15.57 33.67
C VAL A 9 -16.71 -15.30 33.04
N ARG A 10 -15.63 -15.62 33.77
CA ARG A 10 -14.26 -15.59 33.25
C ARG A 10 -13.83 -17.01 32.87
N PHE A 11 -13.51 -17.23 31.60
CA PHE A 11 -12.76 -18.42 31.20
C PHE A 11 -11.29 -18.24 31.60
N ALA A 12 -10.74 -19.21 32.35
CA ALA A 12 -9.34 -19.27 32.72
C ALA A 12 -8.66 -20.37 31.89
N VAL A 13 -7.71 -19.99 31.03
CA VAL A 13 -6.87 -20.93 30.27
C VAL A 13 -5.66 -21.29 31.12
N PHE A 14 -5.45 -22.59 31.36
CA PHE A 14 -4.31 -23.10 32.13
C PHE A 14 -3.04 -23.15 31.27
N PHE A 15 -1.96 -22.54 31.75
CA PHE A 15 -0.59 -22.78 31.28
C PHE A 15 0.21 -23.50 32.40
N PRO A 16 0.85 -24.65 32.14
CA PRO A 16 1.75 -25.27 33.10
C PRO A 16 3.16 -24.67 32.98
N PHE A 17 3.54 -23.83 33.95
CA PHE A 17 4.95 -23.53 34.21
C PHE A 17 5.61 -24.72 34.93
N PHE A 18 6.76 -25.18 34.45
CA PHE A 18 7.67 -26.05 35.21
C PHE A 18 8.97 -25.29 35.50
N LEU A 19 9.37 -25.27 36.77
CA LEU A 19 10.63 -24.71 37.25
C LEU A 19 11.20 -25.62 38.36
N SER A 20 12.36 -26.24 38.10
CA SER A 20 13.25 -26.76 39.14
C SER A 20 14.66 -27.01 38.59
N SER A 21 15.62 -26.25 39.13
CA SER A 21 17.08 -26.37 38.97
C SER A 21 17.68 -27.31 40.05
N PRO A 22 19.01 -27.38 40.25
CA PRO A 22 20.15 -27.63 39.33
C PRO A 22 21.06 -28.79 39.83
N SER A 23 22.07 -29.20 39.06
CA SER A 23 23.29 -29.85 39.60
C SER A 23 24.47 -29.87 38.63
N ASP A 24 25.69 -29.77 39.17
CA ASP A 24 26.98 -29.67 38.46
C ASP A 24 27.47 -30.96 37.76
N GLY A 25 28.49 -30.85 36.90
CA GLY A 25 29.55 -31.87 36.86
C GLY A 25 30.19 -32.26 35.51
N PHE A 26 31.40 -31.72 35.28
CA PHE A 26 32.56 -32.36 34.60
C PHE A 26 32.53 -32.85 33.13
N LEU A 27 33.45 -32.24 32.37
CA LEU A 27 34.32 -32.77 31.30
C LEU A 27 34.30 -34.29 31.01
N THR A 28 34.22 -34.66 29.72
CA THR A 28 35.37 -35.28 29.00
C THR A 28 35.15 -35.33 27.49
N SER A 29 36.26 -35.40 26.74
CA SER A 29 36.32 -35.46 25.28
C SER A 29 36.11 -36.87 24.73
N ARG A 30 35.65 -36.97 23.47
CA ARG A 30 36.04 -38.04 22.53
C ARG A 30 35.85 -37.62 21.07
N HIS A 31 36.87 -37.88 20.26
CA HIS A 31 36.76 -37.90 18.80
C HIS A 31 35.96 -39.13 18.36
N GLU A 32 35.08 -38.97 17.37
CA GLU A 32 34.84 -40.04 16.39
C GLU A 32 34.84 -39.46 14.97
N THR A 33 35.56 -40.13 14.09
CA THR A 33 35.70 -39.84 12.66
C THR A 33 34.69 -40.69 11.87
N PHE A 34 34.00 -40.11 10.89
CA PHE A 34 33.30 -40.89 9.88
C PHE A 34 33.62 -40.42 8.46
N THR A 35 33.97 -41.37 7.60
CA THR A 35 34.36 -41.15 6.20
C THR A 35 33.31 -41.77 5.26
N HIS A 36 32.72 -40.94 4.40
CA HIS A 36 32.29 -41.18 2.99
C HIS A 36 31.53 -42.48 2.59
N PRO A 37 30.54 -42.41 1.66
CA PRO A 37 30.90 -42.27 0.24
C PRO A 37 29.91 -41.57 -0.73
N SER A 38 30.38 -41.44 -1.98
CA SER A 38 29.67 -41.36 -3.29
C SER A 38 28.95 -40.07 -3.74
N LYS A 39 29.29 -39.66 -4.98
CA LYS A 39 28.60 -38.67 -5.86
C LYS A 39 27.48 -39.36 -6.66
N PRO A 40 26.53 -38.60 -7.25
CA PRO A 40 26.63 -38.20 -8.68
C PRO A 40 26.44 -36.67 -8.85
N SER A 41 27.10 -35.89 -9.72
CA SER A 41 27.51 -36.00 -11.13
C SER A 41 26.49 -35.44 -12.14
N PHE A 42 26.85 -34.29 -12.74
CA PHE A 42 26.27 -33.62 -13.92
C PHE A 42 24.83 -33.09 -13.84
N LEU A 43 24.71 -31.76 -13.89
CA LEU A 43 23.59 -31.06 -14.52
C LEU A 43 24.14 -30.16 -15.63
N ASP A 44 23.38 -30.08 -16.71
CA ASP A 44 23.84 -29.67 -18.04
C ASP A 44 23.72 -28.16 -18.28
N SER A 45 24.62 -27.61 -19.08
CA SER A 45 24.72 -26.17 -19.34
C SER A 45 23.70 -25.69 -20.36
N ARG A 46 22.86 -24.71 -20.00
CA ARG A 46 22.14 -23.88 -20.97
C ARG A 46 22.32 -22.39 -20.68
N PHE A 47 23.31 -21.82 -21.37
CA PHE A 47 23.49 -20.38 -21.52
C PHE A 47 22.24 -19.75 -22.15
N TYR A 48 21.66 -18.74 -21.51
CA TYR A 48 20.81 -17.75 -22.16
C TYR A 48 21.60 -16.45 -22.35
N SER A 49 21.93 -16.13 -23.60
CA SER A 49 22.64 -14.88 -23.95
C SER A 49 21.66 -13.71 -24.04
N SER A 50 21.70 -12.78 -23.10
CA SER A 50 20.94 -11.53 -23.19
C SER A 50 21.68 -10.50 -24.04
N HIS A 51 21.13 -10.15 -25.21
CA HIS A 51 21.64 -9.06 -26.05
C HIS A 51 20.89 -7.76 -25.75
N ARG A 52 21.46 -6.89 -24.91
CA ARG A 52 21.01 -5.49 -24.75
C ARG A 52 21.58 -4.64 -25.90
N ARG A 53 20.85 -3.61 -26.33
CA ARG A 53 21.38 -2.48 -27.14
C ARG A 53 20.85 -1.15 -26.61
N HIS A 54 21.72 -0.14 -26.58
CA HIS A 54 21.40 1.25 -26.24
C HIS A 54 21.08 2.08 -27.50
N HIS A 55 20.24 3.11 -27.35
CA HIS A 55 20.29 4.46 -27.99
C HIS A 55 19.22 5.31 -27.27
N VAL A 56 19.53 6.33 -26.46
CA VAL A 56 20.00 7.71 -26.76
C VAL A 56 18.90 8.61 -27.35
N LEU A 57 18.60 9.71 -26.63
CA LEU A 57 17.51 10.68 -26.81
C LEU A 57 17.88 11.88 -27.70
N GLN A 58 16.89 12.49 -28.37
CA GLN A 58 16.86 13.92 -28.76
C GLN A 58 15.41 14.45 -28.77
N ASN A 59 15.24 15.76 -28.53
CA ASN A 59 13.98 16.52 -28.36
C ASN A 59 14.33 18.04 -28.52
N PRO A 60 13.42 19.05 -28.51
CA PRO A 60 11.99 19.13 -28.87
C PRO A 60 11.65 20.32 -29.83
N ASP A 61 10.36 20.53 -30.18
CA ASP A 61 9.65 21.81 -30.50
C ASP A 61 8.21 21.51 -31.02
N VAL A 62 7.16 22.37 -30.98
CA VAL A 62 6.87 23.66 -30.27
C VAL A 62 5.33 23.80 -30.06
N ALA A 63 4.85 24.83 -29.34
CA ALA A 63 3.46 24.97 -28.84
C ALA A 63 2.43 25.71 -29.75
N THR A 64 1.11 25.65 -29.44
CA THR A 64 0.25 26.82 -29.08
C THR A 64 -1.26 26.54 -28.73
N THR A 65 -1.73 27.18 -27.64
CA THR A 65 -3.08 27.75 -27.33
C THR A 65 -4.43 27.01 -27.56
N GLY A 66 -5.09 26.59 -26.46
CA GLY A 66 -6.22 27.32 -25.85
C GLY A 66 -7.69 27.08 -26.28
N GLU A 67 -8.51 26.48 -25.39
CA GLU A 67 -9.87 26.93 -24.98
C GLU A 67 -10.47 25.99 -23.90
N HIS A 68 -11.20 26.53 -22.91
CA HIS A 68 -11.91 25.71 -21.90
C HIS A 68 -13.21 25.13 -22.47
N LYS A 69 -13.35 23.80 -22.43
CA LYS A 69 -14.61 23.07 -22.59
C LYS A 69 -14.77 22.06 -21.46
N GLU A 70 -16.02 21.69 -21.15
CA GLU A 70 -16.34 20.66 -20.16
C GLU A 70 -15.69 19.32 -20.52
N ASN A 71 -15.34 18.55 -19.48
CA ASN A 71 -14.19 17.64 -19.53
C ASN A 71 -14.53 16.25 -20.09
N ASP A 72 -15.00 16.17 -21.33
CA ASP A 72 -15.27 14.90 -22.02
C ASP A 72 -13.99 14.22 -22.60
N ASN A 73 -12.85 14.92 -22.62
CA ASN A 73 -11.56 14.45 -23.12
C ASN A 73 -10.80 13.55 -22.12
N LEU A 74 -11.48 12.51 -21.65
CA LEU A 74 -10.84 11.43 -20.89
C LEU A 74 -9.99 10.60 -21.85
N TRP A 75 -8.67 10.81 -21.86
CA TRP A 75 -7.77 10.35 -22.92
C TRP A 75 -7.80 8.82 -23.13
N TRP A 76 -8.04 8.05 -22.07
CA TRP A 76 -8.21 6.59 -22.12
C TRP A 76 -9.46 6.13 -22.87
N LYS A 77 -10.55 6.92 -22.95
CA LYS A 77 -11.74 6.59 -23.76
C LYS A 77 -11.40 6.48 -25.25
N ASN A 78 -10.32 7.12 -25.70
CA ASN A 78 -9.88 7.14 -27.09
C ASN A 78 -8.80 6.08 -27.40
N ILE A 79 -8.35 5.30 -26.42
CA ILE A 79 -7.45 4.18 -26.66
C ILE A 79 -8.28 2.95 -27.00
N SER A 80 -8.19 2.47 -28.24
CA SER A 80 -8.77 1.19 -28.63
C SER A 80 -7.92 0.04 -28.08
N PHE A 81 -8.22 -0.37 -26.85
CA PHE A 81 -7.76 -1.66 -26.34
C PHE A 81 -8.60 -2.77 -26.96
N GLU A 82 -7.96 -3.85 -27.41
CA GLU A 82 -8.61 -5.16 -27.33
C GLU A 82 -8.67 -5.50 -25.83
N HIS A 83 -9.80 -5.15 -25.19
CA HIS A 83 -10.01 -5.04 -23.73
C HIS A 83 -9.71 -6.31 -22.88
N SER A 84 -9.24 -7.40 -23.48
CA SER A 84 -8.76 -8.61 -22.83
C SER A 84 -7.26 -8.57 -22.45
N ASP A 85 -6.45 -7.72 -23.07
CA ASP A 85 -5.00 -7.96 -23.17
C ASP A 85 -4.23 -7.83 -21.84
N VAL A 86 -4.45 -6.78 -21.01
CA VAL A 86 -3.60 -6.54 -19.81
C VAL A 86 -3.66 -7.71 -18.82
N ALA A 87 -4.84 -8.13 -18.38
CA ALA A 87 -4.94 -9.28 -17.47
C ALA A 87 -4.60 -10.61 -18.16
N THR A 88 -4.94 -10.79 -19.44
CA THR A 88 -4.61 -12.04 -20.16
C THR A 88 -3.10 -12.22 -20.34
N LEU A 89 -2.35 -11.14 -20.59
CA LEU A 89 -0.88 -11.17 -20.70
C LEU A 89 -0.19 -11.30 -19.34
N THR A 90 -0.69 -10.62 -18.31
CA THR A 90 0.03 -10.50 -17.03
C THR A 90 -0.30 -11.63 -16.07
N ARG A 91 -1.56 -12.09 -16.00
CA ARG A 91 -2.01 -13.16 -15.10
C ARG A 91 -1.16 -14.45 -15.18
N PRO A 92 -0.66 -14.92 -16.35
CA PRO A 92 0.31 -16.02 -16.47
C PRO A 92 1.62 -15.87 -15.68
N ASP A 93 2.00 -14.67 -15.26
CA ASP A 93 3.18 -14.43 -14.43
C ASP A 93 2.92 -14.57 -12.92
N PHE A 94 1.66 -14.55 -12.48
CA PHE A 94 1.27 -14.62 -11.08
C PHE A 94 0.88 -16.04 -10.68
N GLU A 95 1.88 -16.90 -10.43
CA GLU A 95 1.67 -18.32 -10.15
C GLU A 95 0.65 -18.59 -9.01
N ILE A 96 0.64 -17.73 -7.98
CA ILE A 96 -0.27 -17.85 -6.84
C ILE A 96 -1.74 -17.75 -7.26
N ILE A 97 -2.07 -16.90 -8.23
CA ILE A 97 -3.44 -16.74 -8.73
C ILE A 97 -3.89 -17.98 -9.51
N ILE A 98 -2.98 -18.59 -10.26
CA ILE A 98 -3.28 -19.74 -11.14
C ILE A 98 -3.35 -21.06 -10.36
N LYS A 99 -2.44 -21.24 -9.40
CA LYS A 99 -2.26 -22.52 -8.69
C LYS A 99 -3.14 -22.66 -7.44
N THR A 100 -3.57 -21.56 -6.83
CA THR A 100 -4.31 -21.60 -5.56
C THR A 100 -5.76 -22.01 -5.75
N LYS A 101 -6.24 -22.87 -4.85
CA LYS A 101 -7.66 -23.16 -4.66
C LYS A 101 -8.03 -22.96 -3.21
N ILE A 102 -9.25 -22.50 -2.96
CA ILE A 102 -9.80 -22.21 -1.64
C ILE A 102 -10.92 -23.20 -1.32
N GLY A 103 -11.06 -23.57 -0.04
CA GLY A 103 -12.00 -24.57 0.46
C GLY A 103 -11.40 -25.99 0.48
N GLU A 104 -11.61 -26.70 1.60
CA GLU A 104 -11.06 -28.05 1.80
C GLU A 104 -11.91 -29.13 1.10
N GLU A 105 -13.24 -29.11 1.29
CA GLU A 105 -14.14 -30.15 0.75
C GLU A 105 -14.45 -29.93 -0.75
N VAL A 106 -14.65 -28.68 -1.17
CA VAL A 106 -14.97 -28.31 -2.56
C VAL A 106 -14.01 -27.21 -3.01
N PRO A 107 -12.80 -27.57 -3.52
CA PRO A 107 -11.78 -26.58 -3.88
C PRO A 107 -12.18 -25.72 -5.09
N LYS A 108 -12.34 -24.42 -4.88
CA LYS A 108 -12.69 -23.41 -5.90
C LYS A 108 -11.46 -22.62 -6.34
N PRO A 109 -11.34 -22.16 -7.60
CA PRO A 109 -10.26 -21.27 -8.02
C PRO A 109 -10.23 -19.98 -7.19
N LEU A 110 -9.03 -19.48 -6.89
CA LEU A 110 -8.87 -18.19 -6.22
C LEU A 110 -9.31 -17.02 -7.12
N VAL A 111 -10.21 -16.19 -6.60
CA VAL A 111 -10.56 -14.87 -7.13
C VAL A 111 -10.06 -13.82 -6.11
N TYR A 112 -8.87 -13.27 -6.35
CA TYR A 112 -8.20 -12.39 -5.40
C TYR A 112 -8.60 -10.92 -5.59
N LEU A 113 -9.31 -10.35 -4.62
CA LEU A 113 -9.86 -8.99 -4.66
C LEU A 113 -9.45 -8.16 -3.42
N ASP A 114 -8.21 -8.30 -2.94
CA ASP A 114 -7.66 -7.52 -1.81
C ASP A 114 -6.32 -6.84 -2.13
N SER A 115 -6.08 -6.55 -3.41
CA SER A 115 -4.84 -5.94 -3.92
C SER A 115 -4.49 -4.59 -3.26
N ALA A 116 -5.48 -3.81 -2.84
CA ALA A 116 -5.27 -2.54 -2.12
C ALA A 116 -4.81 -2.74 -0.64
N ALA A 117 -4.77 -3.98 -0.12
CA ALA A 117 -4.03 -4.34 1.08
C ALA A 117 -2.60 -4.77 0.70
N THR A 118 -2.45 -5.72 -0.22
CA THR A 118 -1.17 -6.08 -0.82
C THR A 118 -1.38 -6.66 -2.21
N SER A 119 -0.53 -6.30 -3.17
CA SER A 119 -0.52 -6.94 -4.49
C SER A 119 0.15 -8.31 -4.43
N HIS A 120 -0.17 -9.19 -5.36
CA HIS A 120 0.67 -10.36 -5.68
C HIS A 120 1.91 -9.96 -6.49
N THR A 121 2.93 -10.81 -6.43
CA THR A 121 4.24 -10.62 -7.06
C THR A 121 4.37 -11.52 -8.30
N PRO A 122 4.78 -11.00 -9.46
CA PRO A 122 5.00 -11.80 -10.67
C PRO A 122 6.31 -12.58 -10.57
N LYS A 123 6.39 -13.73 -11.24
CA LYS A 123 7.55 -14.65 -11.16
C LYS A 123 8.90 -13.99 -11.43
N GLN A 124 8.95 -13.01 -12.34
CA GLN A 124 10.18 -12.29 -12.70
C GLN A 124 10.79 -11.54 -11.50
N VAL A 125 9.96 -11.00 -10.61
CA VAL A 125 10.41 -10.33 -9.39
C VAL A 125 10.93 -11.34 -8.37
N ILE A 126 10.30 -12.51 -8.29
CA ILE A 126 10.74 -13.61 -7.42
C ILE A 126 12.09 -14.16 -7.91
N GLU A 127 12.23 -14.35 -9.23
CA GLU A 127 13.44 -14.80 -9.90
C GLU A 127 14.60 -13.80 -9.73
N ASP A 128 14.37 -12.48 -9.90
CA ASP A 128 15.39 -11.45 -9.66
C ASP A 128 15.85 -11.39 -8.19
N ILE A 129 14.95 -11.60 -7.22
CA ILE A 129 15.30 -11.68 -5.79
C ILE A 129 16.12 -12.95 -5.50
N ALA A 130 15.75 -14.08 -6.11
CA ALA A 130 16.49 -15.34 -5.97
C ALA A 130 17.91 -15.25 -6.58
N ASP A 131 18.03 -14.73 -7.81
CA ASP A 131 19.31 -14.52 -8.48
C ASP A 131 20.24 -13.62 -7.66
N TYR A 132 19.72 -12.54 -7.05
CA TYR A 132 20.51 -11.71 -6.13
C TYR A 132 21.18 -12.55 -5.03
N TYR A 133 20.41 -13.43 -4.37
CA TYR A 133 20.92 -14.28 -3.29
C TYR A 133 21.88 -15.37 -3.78
N GLU A 134 21.65 -15.93 -4.96
CA GLU A 134 22.46 -16.99 -5.54
C GLU A 134 23.77 -16.49 -6.17
N THR A 135 23.81 -15.27 -6.72
CA THR A 135 24.92 -14.80 -7.56
C THR A 135 25.74 -13.64 -7.00
N MET A 136 25.13 -12.73 -6.20
CA MET A 136 25.79 -11.45 -5.87
C MET A 136 25.62 -10.95 -4.42
N ASN A 137 24.87 -11.65 -3.57
CA ASN A 137 24.58 -11.20 -2.19
C ASN A 137 25.83 -10.83 -1.38
N SER A 138 25.83 -9.60 -0.90
CA SER A 138 26.85 -9.03 -0.03
C SER A 138 26.36 -7.71 0.56
N ASN A 139 27.05 -7.19 1.58
CA ASN A 139 26.75 -5.86 2.11
C ASN A 139 27.23 -4.76 1.15
N VAL A 140 26.58 -3.60 1.17
CA VAL A 140 26.75 -2.52 0.19
C VAL A 140 27.75 -1.44 0.64
N HIS A 141 28.08 -0.55 -0.29
CA HIS A 141 28.89 0.68 -0.17
C HIS A 141 30.36 0.51 0.23
N ARG A 142 30.68 -0.18 1.34
CA ARG A 142 32.03 -0.17 1.95
C ARG A 142 32.93 -1.36 1.60
N GLY A 143 32.46 -2.35 0.85
CA GLY A 143 33.27 -3.52 0.48
C GLY A 143 34.05 -3.34 -0.83
N ALA A 144 35.38 -3.44 -0.78
CA ALA A 144 36.23 -3.36 -1.97
C ALA A 144 36.16 -4.60 -2.90
N HIS A 145 35.64 -5.74 -2.39
CA HIS A 145 35.60 -7.00 -3.13
C HIS A 145 34.44 -7.05 -4.13
N THR A 146 34.56 -7.91 -5.15
CA THR A 146 33.64 -7.94 -6.30
C THR A 146 32.16 -8.11 -5.94
N LEU A 147 31.81 -9.00 -5.02
CA LEU A 147 30.40 -9.19 -4.62
C LEU A 147 29.80 -7.94 -3.97
N SER A 148 30.53 -7.23 -3.10
CA SER A 148 30.03 -5.98 -2.50
C SER A 148 29.86 -4.88 -3.54
N ARG A 149 30.77 -4.77 -4.52
CA ARG A 149 30.59 -3.86 -5.65
C ARG A 149 29.35 -4.21 -6.49
N MET A 150 29.12 -5.49 -6.78
CA MET A 150 27.94 -5.95 -7.53
C MET A 150 26.64 -5.66 -6.77
N ALA A 151 26.56 -6.01 -5.49
CA ALA A 151 25.41 -5.72 -4.63
C ALA A 151 25.16 -4.21 -4.52
N THR A 152 26.22 -3.39 -4.41
CA THR A 152 26.10 -1.92 -4.36
C THR A 152 25.56 -1.36 -5.67
N THR A 153 26.05 -1.82 -6.82
CA THR A 153 25.51 -1.45 -8.13
C THR A 153 24.02 -1.80 -8.22
N ALA A 154 23.63 -3.04 -7.89
CA ALA A 154 22.24 -3.48 -7.98
C ALA A 154 21.29 -2.71 -7.02
N PHE A 155 21.77 -2.36 -5.82
CA PHE A 155 21.03 -1.55 -4.85
C PHE A 155 20.80 -0.13 -5.35
N GLU A 156 21.85 0.53 -5.85
CA GLU A 156 21.76 1.91 -6.33
C GLU A 156 21.06 2.02 -7.70
N GLU A 157 21.17 1.01 -8.57
CA GLU A 157 20.31 0.88 -9.77
C GLU A 157 18.84 0.73 -9.38
N GLY A 158 18.55 0.10 -8.24
CA GLY A 158 17.20 0.07 -7.68
C GLY A 158 16.70 1.44 -7.26
N ARG A 159 17.58 2.27 -6.66
CA ARG A 159 17.27 3.66 -6.32
C ARG A 159 17.04 4.52 -7.57
N ASP A 160 17.87 4.37 -8.60
CA ASP A 160 17.67 5.02 -9.90
C ASP A 160 16.33 4.62 -10.54
N THR A 161 15.97 3.33 -10.44
CA THR A 161 14.70 2.81 -10.98
C THR A 161 13.51 3.47 -10.28
N VAL A 162 13.53 3.58 -8.95
CA VAL A 162 12.49 4.32 -8.19
C VAL A 162 12.47 5.80 -8.55
N ALA A 163 13.63 6.45 -8.63
CA ALA A 163 13.75 7.87 -8.98
C ALA A 163 13.15 8.15 -10.37
N SER A 164 13.50 7.35 -11.38
CA SER A 164 12.96 7.47 -12.73
C SER A 164 11.44 7.23 -12.76
N PHE A 165 10.93 6.25 -12.02
CA PHE A 165 9.52 5.86 -12.05
C PHE A 165 8.57 6.94 -11.54
N VAL A 166 8.99 7.72 -10.52
CA VAL A 166 8.21 8.87 -10.01
C VAL A 166 8.64 10.21 -10.62
N ASN A 167 9.54 10.18 -11.62
CA ASN A 167 10.20 11.34 -12.22
C ASN A 167 10.91 12.27 -11.21
N ALA A 168 11.68 11.74 -10.26
CA ALA A 168 12.53 12.53 -9.37
C ALA A 168 13.74 13.14 -10.11
N TYR A 169 14.27 14.27 -9.63
CA TYR A 169 15.45 14.91 -10.25
C TYR A 169 16.75 14.14 -10.01
N SER A 170 16.83 13.43 -8.88
CA SER A 170 18.04 12.80 -8.38
C SER A 170 17.70 11.58 -7.55
N ARG A 171 18.56 10.54 -7.60
CA ARG A 171 18.44 9.39 -6.69
C ARG A 171 18.54 9.80 -5.21
N ASN A 172 19.18 10.93 -4.92
CA ASN A 172 19.34 11.44 -3.54
C ASN A 172 18.01 11.89 -2.92
N GLU A 173 16.97 12.10 -3.73
CA GLU A 173 15.62 12.39 -3.29
C GLU A 173 14.87 11.15 -2.79
N ILE A 174 15.40 9.93 -3.05
CA ILE A 174 14.78 8.65 -2.69
C ILE A 174 15.45 8.05 -1.45
N ILE A 175 14.67 7.94 -0.37
CA ILE A 175 15.04 7.19 0.84
C ILE A 175 14.30 5.84 0.84
N PHE A 176 15.03 4.73 0.94
CA PHE A 176 14.42 3.43 1.18
C PHE A 176 14.01 3.26 2.64
N THR A 177 12.84 2.66 2.84
CA THR A 177 12.24 2.36 4.15
C THR A 177 11.57 0.99 4.09
N SER A 178 11.10 0.43 5.20
CA SER A 178 10.32 -0.82 5.22
C SER A 178 8.94 -0.71 4.54
N GLY A 179 8.46 0.50 4.31
CA GLY A 179 7.16 0.82 3.71
C GLY A 179 6.75 2.27 3.96
N ALA A 180 5.69 2.74 3.29
CA ALA A 180 5.20 4.12 3.41
C ALA A 180 4.92 4.56 4.85
N THR A 181 4.50 3.65 5.74
CA THR A 181 4.32 3.94 7.17
C THR A 181 5.61 4.45 7.81
N GLU A 182 6.76 3.85 7.48
CA GLU A 182 8.05 4.31 7.99
C GLU A 182 8.48 5.62 7.30
N ALA A 183 8.25 5.75 5.99
CA ALA A 183 8.49 7.01 5.26
C ALA A 183 7.74 8.21 5.88
N ILE A 184 6.47 8.03 6.27
CA ILE A 184 5.68 9.06 6.95
C ILE A 184 6.21 9.30 8.38
N ASN A 185 6.59 8.24 9.10
CA ASN A 185 7.21 8.38 10.44
C ASN A 185 8.56 9.10 10.40
N LEU A 186 9.37 8.92 9.34
CA LEU A 186 10.60 9.67 9.09
C LEU A 186 10.28 11.16 8.98
N VAL A 187 9.35 11.55 8.09
CA VAL A 187 8.95 12.96 7.92
C VAL A 187 8.40 13.55 9.23
N ALA A 188 7.52 12.84 9.93
CA ALA A 188 6.99 13.29 11.22
C ALA A 188 8.10 13.43 12.29
N SER A 189 8.95 12.41 12.44
CA SER A 189 9.99 12.36 13.48
C SER A 189 11.18 13.27 13.25
N SER A 190 11.48 13.59 11.99
CA SER A 190 12.60 14.44 11.60
C SER A 190 12.15 15.87 11.30
N PHE A 191 11.34 16.07 10.25
CA PHE A 191 10.83 17.39 9.88
C PHE A 191 9.83 17.90 10.92
N GLY A 192 8.81 17.10 11.26
CA GLY A 192 7.74 17.49 12.19
C GLY A 192 8.29 17.90 13.56
N ARG A 193 9.05 17.01 14.21
CA ARG A 193 9.67 17.26 15.53
C ARG A 193 10.60 18.47 15.59
N SER A 194 11.33 18.76 14.51
CA SER A 194 12.28 19.89 14.48
C SER A 194 11.65 21.23 14.06
N THR A 195 10.49 21.19 13.39
CA THR A 195 9.84 22.37 12.81
C THR A 195 8.63 22.85 13.60
N LEU A 196 7.79 21.93 14.07
CA LEU A 196 6.49 22.23 14.70
C LEU A 196 6.64 22.74 16.13
N LYS A 197 5.81 23.73 16.48
CA LYS A 197 5.77 24.37 17.80
C LYS A 197 4.34 24.45 18.33
N GLU A 198 4.20 24.86 19.58
CA GLU A 198 2.90 25.02 20.23
C GLU A 198 1.99 25.96 19.41
N GLY A 199 0.81 25.45 19.03
CA GLY A 199 -0.17 26.18 18.24
C GLY A 199 0.13 26.34 16.74
N ASP A 200 1.20 25.72 16.21
CA ASP A 200 1.33 25.47 14.77
C ASP A 200 0.30 24.42 14.32
N GLU A 201 -0.07 24.42 13.05
CA GLU A 201 -1.16 23.60 12.53
C GLU A 201 -0.67 22.55 11.52
N VAL A 202 -1.16 21.32 11.68
CA VAL A 202 -1.02 20.23 10.70
C VAL A 202 -2.42 19.90 10.18
N VAL A 203 -2.62 20.04 8.86
CA VAL A 203 -3.91 19.78 8.21
C VAL A 203 -3.85 18.40 7.55
N LEU A 204 -4.74 17.50 7.97
CA LEU A 204 -4.94 16.16 7.44
C LEU A 204 -6.38 16.03 6.91
N THR A 205 -6.83 14.83 6.57
CA THR A 205 -8.22 14.57 6.12
C THR A 205 -8.89 13.49 6.99
N GLU A 206 -10.22 13.49 7.07
CA GLU A 206 -10.99 12.44 7.76
C GLU A 206 -10.87 11.07 7.08
N MET A 207 -10.42 11.02 5.83
CA MET A 207 -10.26 9.79 5.05
C MET A 207 -8.85 9.19 5.11
N GLU A 208 -7.89 9.81 5.81
CA GLU A 208 -6.51 9.34 5.85
C GLU A 208 -6.38 7.89 6.38
N HIS A 209 -5.41 7.17 5.82
CA HIS A 209 -4.93 5.93 6.40
C HIS A 209 -4.26 6.19 7.76
N HIS A 210 -4.38 5.28 8.72
CA HIS A 210 -3.83 5.45 10.08
C HIS A 210 -2.33 5.81 10.09
N SER A 211 -1.55 5.31 9.12
CA SER A 211 -0.13 5.69 8.94
C SER A 211 0.10 7.18 8.67
N ASN A 212 -0.86 7.90 8.12
CA ASN A 212 -0.82 9.35 7.91
C ASN A 212 -1.67 10.12 8.95
N ILE A 213 -2.02 9.49 10.07
CA ILE A 213 -2.68 10.13 11.23
C ILE A 213 -1.83 9.98 12.49
N VAL A 214 -1.50 8.74 12.86
CA VAL A 214 -0.89 8.42 14.15
C VAL A 214 0.48 9.08 14.36
N PRO A 215 1.40 9.15 13.37
CA PRO A 215 2.67 9.86 13.56
C PRO A 215 2.47 11.35 13.86
N TRP A 216 1.51 11.99 13.19
CA TRP A 216 1.18 13.40 13.44
C TRP A 216 0.51 13.61 14.81
N GLN A 217 -0.29 12.65 15.29
CA GLN A 217 -0.82 12.68 16.67
C GLN A 217 0.29 12.61 17.71
N MET A 218 1.30 11.76 17.51
CA MET A 218 2.46 11.66 18.40
C MET A 218 3.27 12.96 18.42
N ILE A 219 3.58 13.51 17.24
CA ILE A 219 4.32 14.78 17.16
C ILE A 219 3.51 15.97 17.71
N ALA A 220 2.18 16.00 17.52
CA ALA A 220 1.31 17.01 18.13
C ALA A 220 1.35 16.94 19.67
N GLN A 221 1.38 15.74 20.26
CA GLN A 221 1.52 15.54 21.70
C GLN A 221 2.90 15.98 22.23
N GLU A 222 3.96 15.81 21.45
CA GLU A 222 5.32 16.24 21.81
C GLU A 222 5.54 17.76 21.67
N THR A 223 4.96 18.38 20.65
CA THR A 223 5.28 19.77 20.24
C THR A 223 4.21 20.81 20.62
N GLY A 224 2.99 20.36 20.97
CA GLY A 224 1.84 21.24 21.15
C GLY A 224 1.20 21.73 19.85
N ALA A 225 1.56 21.16 18.70
CA ALA A 225 0.91 21.44 17.42
C ALA A 225 -0.55 20.93 17.40
N VAL A 226 -1.40 21.57 16.59
CA VAL A 226 -2.83 21.29 16.48
C VAL A 226 -3.12 20.55 15.17
N LEU A 227 -3.77 19.38 15.28
CA LEU A 227 -4.28 18.67 14.11
C LEU A 227 -5.64 19.22 13.70
N LYS A 228 -5.82 19.46 12.40
CA LYS A 228 -7.10 19.80 11.76
C LYS A 228 -7.41 18.76 10.68
N PHE A 229 -8.68 18.40 10.51
CA PHE A 229 -9.09 17.39 9.54
C PHE A 229 -10.09 17.96 8.52
N VAL A 230 -9.75 17.86 7.24
CA VAL A 230 -10.65 18.16 6.10
C VAL A 230 -11.74 17.09 6.06
N LYS A 231 -12.99 17.53 5.90
CA LYS A 231 -14.17 16.67 5.86
C LYS A 231 -14.32 15.93 4.55
N ILE A 232 -15.06 14.85 4.58
CA ILE A 232 -15.50 14.11 3.40
C ILE A 232 -16.84 14.68 2.93
N ASP A 233 -16.92 15.05 1.65
CA ASP A 233 -18.17 15.29 0.95
C ASP A 233 -18.71 13.93 0.47
N PHE A 234 -19.57 13.33 1.29
CA PHE A 234 -20.17 12.02 1.00
C PHE A 234 -21.23 12.04 -0.12
N GLU A 235 -21.69 13.22 -0.57
CA GLU A 235 -22.61 13.34 -1.71
C GLU A 235 -21.84 13.34 -3.03
N LYS A 236 -20.70 14.03 -3.09
CA LYS A 236 -19.75 13.96 -4.23
C LYS A 236 -18.86 12.72 -4.19
N GLY A 237 -18.72 12.09 -3.02
CA GLY A 237 -17.91 10.89 -2.81
C GLY A 237 -16.39 11.15 -2.70
N GLY A 238 -15.99 12.35 -2.24
CA GLY A 238 -14.59 12.80 -2.18
C GLY A 238 -14.33 13.82 -1.06
N LEU A 239 -13.27 14.64 -1.19
CA LEU A 239 -12.97 15.68 -0.19
C LEU A 239 -13.84 16.93 -0.32
N ASP A 240 -14.20 17.51 0.83
CA ASP A 240 -14.73 18.87 0.90
C ASP A 240 -13.58 19.90 0.77
N LEU A 241 -13.26 20.23 -0.48
CA LEU A 241 -12.25 21.23 -0.84
C LEU A 241 -12.63 22.66 -0.40
N GLU A 242 -13.90 22.97 -0.16
CA GLU A 242 -14.29 24.28 0.39
C GLU A 242 -14.00 24.34 1.89
N HIS A 243 -14.30 23.27 2.64
CA HIS A 243 -13.90 23.14 4.04
C HIS A 243 -12.37 23.20 4.18
N MET A 244 -11.61 22.58 3.28
CA MET A 244 -10.15 22.67 3.25
C MET A 244 -9.66 24.14 3.23
N LYS A 245 -10.24 25.00 2.38
CA LYS A 245 -9.91 26.44 2.32
C LYS A 245 -10.11 27.17 3.66
N THR A 246 -11.01 26.69 4.52
CA THR A 246 -11.28 27.28 5.84
C THR A 246 -10.30 26.84 6.92
N LEU A 247 -9.63 25.69 6.74
CA LEU A 247 -8.67 25.14 7.71
C LEU A 247 -7.25 25.68 7.51
N LEU A 248 -6.89 26.03 6.27
CA LEU A 248 -5.57 26.55 5.89
C LEU A 248 -5.35 27.97 6.40
N THR A 249 -4.27 28.18 7.17
CA THR A 249 -3.89 29.49 7.74
C THR A 249 -2.38 29.72 7.65
N GLU A 250 -1.89 30.89 8.08
CA GLU A 250 -0.46 31.19 8.22
C GLU A 250 0.25 30.29 9.28
N LYS A 251 -0.51 29.69 10.19
CA LYS A 251 -0.02 28.72 11.18
C LYS A 251 0.16 27.32 10.60
N THR A 252 -0.43 27.02 9.45
CA THR A 252 -0.27 25.71 8.81
C THR A 252 1.18 25.50 8.40
N LYS A 253 1.82 24.46 8.95
CA LYS A 253 3.22 24.08 8.66
C LYS A 253 3.33 22.80 7.85
N LEU A 254 2.33 21.92 7.95
CA LEU A 254 2.23 20.74 7.11
C LEU A 254 0.78 20.52 6.67
N VAL A 255 0.62 20.08 5.43
CA VAL A 255 -0.62 19.51 4.90
C VAL A 255 -0.31 18.10 4.41
N GLY A 256 -0.95 17.10 5.02
CA GLY A 256 -0.80 15.69 4.65
C GLY A 256 -2.09 15.14 4.06
N PHE A 257 -2.03 14.49 2.91
CA PHE A 257 -3.20 13.83 2.33
C PHE A 257 -2.81 12.65 1.44
N GLN A 258 -3.70 11.67 1.33
CA GLN A 258 -3.56 10.61 0.32
C GLN A 258 -3.88 11.12 -1.09
N HIS A 259 -3.14 10.64 -2.10
CA HIS A 259 -3.43 10.90 -3.51
C HIS A 259 -4.74 10.21 -3.91
N VAL A 260 -4.90 8.95 -3.51
CA VAL A 260 -6.02 8.09 -3.85
C VAL A 260 -6.52 7.39 -2.58
N SER A 261 -7.83 7.41 -2.34
CA SER A 261 -8.39 6.81 -1.12
C SER A 261 -8.44 5.28 -1.18
N ASN A 262 -7.83 4.62 -0.20
CA ASN A 262 -7.86 3.16 -0.05
C ASN A 262 -9.24 2.57 0.37
N VAL A 263 -10.23 3.44 0.61
CA VAL A 263 -11.63 3.09 0.95
C VAL A 263 -12.61 3.73 -0.03
N MET A 264 -12.60 5.05 -0.19
CA MET A 264 -13.51 5.74 -1.11
C MET A 264 -13.16 5.46 -2.58
N GLY A 265 -11.91 5.12 -2.90
CA GLY A 265 -11.45 5.01 -4.28
C GLY A 265 -11.41 6.33 -5.04
N CYS A 266 -11.77 7.45 -4.42
CA CYS A 266 -11.66 8.78 -5.02
C CYS A 266 -10.19 9.17 -5.23
N ILE A 267 -9.95 9.85 -6.34
CA ILE A 267 -8.66 10.45 -6.70
C ILE A 267 -8.73 11.92 -6.33
N ASN A 268 -7.79 12.40 -5.53
CA ASN A 268 -7.79 13.78 -5.07
C ASN A 268 -7.06 14.67 -6.10
N PRO A 269 -7.59 15.85 -6.45
CA PRO A 269 -6.99 16.73 -7.44
C PRO A 269 -5.75 17.43 -6.85
N VAL A 270 -4.60 16.74 -6.90
CA VAL A 270 -3.38 17.17 -6.19
C VAL A 270 -2.92 18.56 -6.62
N GLN A 271 -2.93 18.87 -7.92
CA GLN A 271 -2.51 20.17 -8.43
C GLN A 271 -3.40 21.32 -7.92
N ASP A 272 -4.71 21.11 -7.82
CA ASP A 272 -5.66 22.11 -7.28
C ASP A 272 -5.45 22.29 -5.77
N MET A 273 -5.30 21.19 -5.04
CA MET A 273 -5.02 21.20 -3.60
C MET A 273 -3.68 21.88 -3.32
N VAL A 274 -2.62 21.56 -4.05
CA VAL A 274 -1.30 22.20 -3.93
C VAL A 274 -1.40 23.68 -4.24
N THR A 275 -2.05 24.08 -5.34
CA THR A 275 -2.28 25.49 -5.67
C THR A 275 -2.99 26.24 -4.53
N MET A 276 -4.05 25.66 -3.97
CA MET A 276 -4.77 26.20 -2.82
C MET A 276 -3.89 26.33 -1.58
N ILE A 277 -3.11 25.29 -1.25
CA ILE A 277 -2.19 25.29 -0.10
C ILE A 277 -1.11 26.37 -0.27
N ARG A 278 -0.47 26.47 -1.43
CA ARG A 278 0.56 27.49 -1.69
C ARG A 278 0.00 28.91 -1.61
N GLN A 279 -1.26 29.13 -2.02
CA GLN A 279 -1.92 30.43 -1.90
C GLN A 279 -2.29 30.82 -0.47
N LYS A 280 -2.74 29.86 0.37
CA LYS A 280 -3.23 30.13 1.74
C LYS A 280 -2.16 29.99 2.81
N SER A 281 -1.19 29.12 2.58
CA SER A 281 -0.18 28.68 3.55
C SER A 281 1.15 28.44 2.80
N PRO A 282 1.77 29.48 2.20
CA PRO A 282 2.92 29.33 1.29
C PRO A 282 4.14 28.62 1.92
N ASN A 283 4.27 28.68 3.24
CA ASN A 283 5.36 28.05 3.99
C ASN A 283 5.03 26.61 4.47
N ALA A 284 3.81 26.11 4.26
CA ALA A 284 3.43 24.75 4.63
C ALA A 284 4.11 23.73 3.72
N LYS A 285 4.58 22.62 4.28
CA LYS A 285 5.09 21.47 3.54
C LYS A 285 3.98 20.48 3.21
N ILE A 286 4.02 19.90 2.02
CA ILE A 286 2.98 18.99 1.53
C ILE A 286 3.52 17.56 1.47
N LEU A 287 2.86 16.66 2.21
CA LEU A 287 3.15 15.22 2.21
C LEU A 287 2.01 14.47 1.51
N LEU A 288 2.34 13.76 0.44
CA LEU A 288 1.42 12.92 -0.31
C LEU A 288 1.58 11.45 0.10
N ASP A 289 0.53 10.82 0.65
CA ASP A 289 0.47 9.35 0.72
C ASP A 289 0.02 8.82 -0.65
N ALA A 290 0.97 8.26 -1.38
CA ALA A 290 0.78 7.80 -2.76
C ALA A 290 0.65 6.27 -2.86
N CYS A 291 0.38 5.58 -1.75
CA CYS A 291 0.27 4.12 -1.67
C CYS A 291 -0.77 3.48 -2.60
N GLN A 292 -1.76 4.24 -3.06
CA GLN A 292 -2.82 3.78 -3.97
C GLN A 292 -2.80 4.55 -5.31
N SER A 293 -1.75 5.33 -5.60
CA SER A 293 -1.55 5.93 -6.92
C SER A 293 -0.32 5.36 -7.63
N VAL A 294 0.84 5.30 -6.95
CA VAL A 294 2.10 4.76 -7.50
C VAL A 294 1.96 3.37 -8.13
N PRO A 295 1.14 2.43 -7.61
CA PRO A 295 0.95 1.13 -8.26
C PRO A 295 0.05 1.16 -9.51
N HIS A 296 -0.81 2.18 -9.65
CA HIS A 296 -2.04 2.13 -10.45
C HIS A 296 -2.12 3.20 -11.55
N MET A 297 -1.37 4.30 -11.42
CA MET A 297 -1.36 5.43 -12.35
C MET A 297 0.02 6.08 -12.42
N LYS A 298 0.28 6.88 -13.47
CA LYS A 298 1.54 7.63 -13.56
C LYS A 298 1.60 8.68 -12.44
N VAL A 299 2.78 8.83 -11.82
CA VAL A 299 3.06 9.82 -10.76
C VAL A 299 4.29 10.63 -11.15
N ASP A 300 4.17 11.95 -11.15
CA ASP A 300 5.26 12.87 -11.51
C ASP A 300 5.52 13.88 -10.38
N VAL A 301 6.58 13.67 -9.60
CA VAL A 301 6.87 14.53 -8.43
C VAL A 301 7.34 15.93 -8.82
N GLN A 302 7.81 16.16 -10.06
CA GLN A 302 8.17 17.49 -10.54
C GLN A 302 6.92 18.31 -10.87
N GLU A 303 5.90 17.69 -11.46
CA GLU A 303 4.65 18.36 -11.83
C GLU A 303 3.66 18.50 -10.66
N LEU A 304 3.64 17.54 -9.72
CA LEU A 304 2.69 17.55 -8.59
C LEU A 304 2.91 18.72 -7.61
N GLY A 305 4.13 19.27 -7.52
CA GLY A 305 4.43 20.42 -6.67
C GLY A 305 4.35 20.16 -5.15
N VAL A 306 4.32 18.89 -4.74
CA VAL A 306 4.39 18.45 -3.33
C VAL A 306 5.83 18.52 -2.79
N ASP A 307 6.02 18.40 -1.48
CA ASP A 307 7.36 18.44 -0.85
C ASP A 307 7.91 17.05 -0.49
N PHE A 308 6.99 16.11 -0.21
CA PHE A 308 7.26 14.71 0.14
C PHE A 308 6.20 13.78 -0.50
N LEU A 309 6.59 12.55 -0.80
CA LEU A 309 5.71 11.48 -1.29
C LEU A 309 6.12 10.14 -0.67
N ALA A 310 5.17 9.40 -0.11
CA ALA A 310 5.41 8.08 0.49
C ALA A 310 4.70 6.96 -0.27
N ALA A 311 5.39 5.83 -0.50
CA ALA A 311 4.83 4.66 -1.17
C ALA A 311 5.41 3.32 -0.65
N SER A 312 4.71 2.22 -0.90
CA SER A 312 5.02 0.86 -0.41
C SER A 312 5.18 -0.13 -1.55
N GLY A 313 6.31 -0.85 -1.60
CA GLY A 313 6.63 -1.80 -2.68
C GLY A 313 5.63 -2.96 -2.80
N HIS A 314 5.14 -3.48 -1.66
CA HIS A 314 4.22 -4.62 -1.62
C HIS A 314 2.82 -4.36 -2.25
N LYS A 315 2.50 -3.11 -2.57
CA LYS A 315 1.28 -2.76 -3.32
C LYS A 315 1.49 -2.63 -4.83
N MET A 316 2.75 -2.58 -5.28
CA MET A 316 3.14 -2.35 -6.68
C MET A 316 3.92 -3.53 -7.26
N CYS A 317 3.41 -4.75 -7.05
CA CYS A 317 4.02 -6.04 -7.40
C CYS A 317 5.38 -6.35 -6.73
N GLY A 318 5.92 -5.44 -5.92
CA GLY A 318 7.20 -5.61 -5.23
C GLY A 318 7.12 -6.46 -3.97
N PRO A 319 8.26 -6.74 -3.33
CA PRO A 319 8.31 -7.50 -2.08
C PRO A 319 7.82 -6.69 -0.87
N THR A 320 7.47 -7.40 0.21
CA THR A 320 7.29 -6.81 1.55
C THR A 320 8.62 -6.39 2.17
N GLY A 321 8.58 -5.42 3.10
CA GLY A 321 9.78 -4.92 3.79
C GLY A 321 10.57 -3.89 2.97
N ILE A 322 9.97 -3.34 1.91
CA ILE A 322 10.49 -2.19 1.17
C ILE A 322 9.37 -1.23 0.78
N GLY A 323 9.68 0.05 0.86
CA GLY A 323 8.96 1.19 0.31
C GLY A 323 9.92 2.36 0.22
N PHE A 324 9.42 3.53 -0.12
CA PHE A 324 10.25 4.72 -0.25
C PHE A 324 9.55 6.00 0.19
N LEU A 325 10.38 6.93 0.66
CA LEU A 325 10.08 8.35 0.71
C LEU A 325 10.77 8.98 -0.50
N TRP A 326 10.02 9.64 -1.38
CA TRP A 326 10.58 10.75 -2.16
C TRP A 326 10.45 12.03 -1.33
N GLY A 327 11.48 12.86 -1.34
CA GLY A 327 11.42 14.22 -0.82
C GLY A 327 12.47 15.08 -1.51
N ARG A 328 12.18 16.37 -1.68
CA ARG A 328 13.11 17.29 -2.33
C ARG A 328 14.49 17.28 -1.67
N GLU A 329 15.56 17.22 -2.46
CA GLU A 329 16.93 17.06 -1.95
C GLU A 329 17.34 18.19 -0.97
N ASP A 330 16.88 19.42 -1.21
CA ASP A 330 17.13 20.57 -0.32
C ASP A 330 16.44 20.43 1.04
N LEU A 331 15.20 19.92 1.03
CA LEU A 331 14.41 19.69 2.23
C LEU A 331 14.94 18.52 3.05
N LEU A 332 15.26 17.39 2.41
CA LEU A 332 15.89 16.23 3.06
C LEU A 332 17.25 16.60 3.69
N ASN A 333 18.05 17.44 3.03
CA ASN A 333 19.33 17.89 3.60
C ASN A 333 19.19 18.95 4.71
N SER A 334 18.04 19.62 4.84
CA SER A 334 17.72 20.49 5.98
C SER A 334 17.23 19.71 7.23
N MET A 335 16.79 18.47 7.05
CA MET A 335 16.18 17.63 8.07
C MET A 335 17.23 16.91 8.94
N PRO A 336 17.05 16.83 10.28
CA PRO A 336 17.92 16.05 11.18
C PRO A 336 17.76 14.54 10.95
N PRO A 337 18.70 13.69 11.38
CA PRO A 337 18.55 12.23 11.30
C PRO A 337 17.27 11.71 11.97
N TYR A 338 16.73 10.61 11.42
CA TYR A 338 15.58 9.89 11.99
C TYR A 338 16.04 8.71 12.86
N MET A 339 16.80 7.78 12.28
CA MET A 339 17.46 6.68 12.99
C MET A 339 18.97 6.94 13.05
N GLY A 340 19.62 6.49 14.13
CA GLY A 340 21.08 6.59 14.31
C GLY A 340 21.74 5.22 14.29
N GLY A 341 22.88 5.09 13.60
CA GLY A 341 23.60 3.83 13.48
C GLY A 341 24.78 3.91 12.52
N GLY A 342 25.23 2.77 12.01
CA GLY A 342 26.16 2.72 10.88
C GLY A 342 25.51 3.18 9.57
N GLU A 343 26.29 3.30 8.51
CA GLU A 343 25.90 3.79 7.16
C GLU A 343 25.50 5.27 7.07
N MET A 344 24.73 5.79 8.03
CA MET A 344 24.17 7.15 8.00
C MET A 344 25.10 8.27 8.50
N ILE A 345 26.28 7.91 9.03
CA ILE A 345 27.28 8.82 9.57
C ILE A 345 28.26 9.33 8.50
N ASP A 346 28.89 10.46 8.79
CA ASP A 346 30.08 10.95 8.08
C ASP A 346 31.33 10.70 8.94
N GLN A 347 31.33 11.16 10.19
CA GLN A 347 32.36 10.87 11.19
C GLN A 347 31.75 10.50 12.55
N VAL A 348 32.39 9.59 13.28
CA VAL A 348 32.05 9.23 14.66
C VAL A 348 33.30 9.34 15.53
N THR A 349 33.18 10.03 16.67
CA THR A 349 34.18 10.06 17.75
C THR A 349 33.51 9.73 19.09
N LEU A 350 34.25 9.76 20.21
CA LEU A 350 33.66 9.54 21.55
C LEU A 350 32.87 10.76 22.04
N GLU A 351 33.14 11.94 21.47
CA GLU A 351 32.58 13.23 21.86
C GLU A 351 31.34 13.60 21.03
N GLY A 352 31.14 12.99 19.86
CA GLY A 352 30.01 13.29 18.98
C GLY A 352 30.06 12.58 17.62
N SER A 353 29.16 12.97 16.71
CA SER A 353 29.13 12.44 15.35
C SER A 353 28.62 13.49 14.36
N THR A 354 29.12 13.43 13.13
CA THR A 354 28.57 14.13 11.97
C THR A 354 27.80 13.15 11.11
N TYR A 355 26.83 13.64 10.34
CA TYR A 355 25.90 12.83 9.56
C TYR A 355 26.09 13.06 8.07
N ALA A 356 25.84 12.04 7.26
CA ALA A 356 25.89 12.12 5.82
C ALA A 356 24.84 13.12 5.26
N GLN A 357 24.91 13.38 3.95
CA GLN A 357 23.81 13.98 3.19
C GLN A 357 22.68 12.95 2.98
N ALA A 358 21.53 13.40 2.47
CA ALA A 358 20.55 12.50 1.87
C ALA A 358 21.18 11.75 0.66
N PRO A 359 20.83 10.47 0.41
CA PRO A 359 19.83 9.69 1.12
C PRO A 359 20.36 9.01 2.39
N ALA A 360 21.68 8.77 2.46
CA ALA A 360 22.34 7.96 3.49
C ALA A 360 22.02 8.40 4.94
N ARG A 361 21.84 9.70 5.21
CA ARG A 361 21.43 10.25 6.53
C ARG A 361 20.24 9.51 7.17
N PHE A 362 19.34 8.96 6.35
CA PHE A 362 18.09 8.35 6.80
C PHE A 362 18.09 6.82 6.72
N GLU A 363 19.14 6.21 6.17
CA GLU A 363 19.26 4.76 5.96
C GLU A 363 20.27 4.18 6.97
N ALA A 364 19.84 4.09 8.23
CA ALA A 364 20.70 3.62 9.32
C ALA A 364 20.83 2.09 9.35
N GLY A 365 22.07 1.60 9.30
CA GLY A 365 22.38 0.16 9.29
C GLY A 365 22.24 -0.48 7.91
N THR A 366 22.43 -1.80 7.83
CA THR A 366 22.36 -2.55 6.57
C THR A 366 20.94 -2.46 5.97
N PRO A 367 20.77 -1.93 4.74
CA PRO A 367 19.46 -1.76 4.13
C PRO A 367 18.86 -3.10 3.65
N PRO A 368 17.56 -3.12 3.28
CA PRO A 368 16.90 -4.28 2.67
C PRO A 368 17.31 -4.45 1.19
N ILE A 369 18.57 -4.85 0.96
CA ILE A 369 19.23 -4.84 -0.36
C ILE A 369 18.48 -5.68 -1.40
N ALA A 370 18.16 -6.93 -1.09
CA ALA A 370 17.45 -7.84 -2.00
C ALA A 370 16.05 -7.31 -2.35
N GLN A 371 15.38 -6.66 -1.40
CA GLN A 371 14.05 -6.09 -1.58
C GLN A 371 14.09 -4.84 -2.47
N ALA A 372 15.16 -4.03 -2.42
CA ALA A 372 15.37 -2.93 -3.36
C ALA A 372 15.56 -3.44 -4.81
N VAL A 373 16.30 -4.54 -5.01
CA VAL A 373 16.42 -5.22 -6.32
C VAL A 373 15.05 -5.72 -6.80
N GLY A 374 14.28 -6.36 -5.91
CA GLY A 374 12.92 -6.82 -6.22
C GLY A 374 11.94 -5.69 -6.54
N LEU A 375 11.98 -4.58 -5.80
CA LEU A 375 11.18 -3.38 -6.08
C LEU A 375 11.51 -2.79 -7.46
N ALA A 376 12.80 -2.73 -7.81
CA ALA A 376 13.24 -2.27 -9.12
C ALA A 376 12.76 -3.21 -10.24
N SER A 377 12.74 -4.52 -10.00
CA SER A 377 12.16 -5.50 -10.93
C SER A 377 10.65 -5.29 -11.12
N ALA A 378 9.93 -5.03 -10.03
CA ALA A 378 8.49 -4.80 -10.06
C ALA A 378 8.11 -3.50 -10.79
N ILE A 379 8.89 -2.43 -10.59
CA ILE A 379 8.77 -1.18 -11.37
C ILE A 379 8.96 -1.48 -12.86
N ARG A 380 10.06 -2.14 -13.25
CA ARG A 380 10.32 -2.48 -14.65
C ARG A 380 9.24 -3.38 -15.27
N TYR A 381 8.58 -4.22 -14.45
CA TYR A 381 7.43 -5.02 -14.88
C TYR A 381 6.22 -4.13 -15.22
N LEU A 382 5.88 -3.17 -14.35
CA LEU A 382 4.80 -2.20 -14.60
C LEU A 382 5.12 -1.26 -15.77
N GLU A 383 6.34 -0.73 -15.86
CA GLU A 383 6.80 0.12 -16.98
C GLU A 383 6.75 -0.62 -18.32
N LYS A 384 7.04 -1.93 -18.35
CA LYS A 384 6.97 -2.76 -19.56
C LYS A 384 5.53 -2.92 -20.07
N ILE A 385 4.54 -2.95 -19.18
CA ILE A 385 3.12 -2.86 -19.55
C ILE A 385 2.82 -1.45 -20.07
N GLY A 386 3.33 -0.45 -19.33
CA GLY A 386 3.14 0.99 -19.52
C GLY A 386 2.04 1.49 -18.58
N MET A 387 2.37 2.44 -17.70
CA MET A 387 1.44 2.92 -16.66
C MET A 387 0.14 3.47 -17.24
N ASP A 388 0.19 4.13 -18.39
CA ASP A 388 -1.00 4.61 -19.10
C ASP A 388 -2.00 3.48 -19.45
N LYS A 389 -1.50 2.25 -19.67
CA LYS A 389 -2.35 1.07 -19.90
C LYS A 389 -2.83 0.42 -18.61
N VAL A 390 -2.01 0.46 -17.56
CA VAL A 390 -2.39 0.02 -16.20
C VAL A 390 -3.58 0.85 -15.72
N GLU A 391 -3.43 2.18 -15.76
CA GLU A 391 -4.43 3.16 -15.36
C GLU A 391 -5.75 3.01 -16.16
N ALA A 392 -5.66 2.97 -17.49
CA ALA A 392 -6.83 2.83 -18.35
C ALA A 392 -7.57 1.49 -18.14
N TYR A 393 -6.83 0.38 -18.01
CA TYR A 393 -7.42 -0.94 -17.75
C TYR A 393 -8.09 -0.98 -16.37
N GLU A 394 -7.41 -0.45 -15.35
CA GLU A 394 -7.92 -0.41 -13.99
C GLU A 394 -9.17 0.47 -13.86
N HIS A 395 -9.22 1.64 -14.49
CA HIS A 395 -10.44 2.45 -14.55
C HIS A 395 -11.61 1.75 -15.23
N GLU A 396 -11.35 0.97 -16.29
CA GLU A 396 -12.37 0.21 -17.00
C GLU A 396 -12.99 -0.88 -16.09
N ILE A 397 -12.16 -1.72 -15.47
CA ILE A 397 -12.63 -2.78 -14.57
C ILE A 397 -13.22 -2.22 -13.26
N ALA A 398 -12.74 -1.07 -12.78
CA ALA A 398 -13.32 -0.34 -11.65
C ALA A 398 -14.76 0.11 -11.95
N SER A 399 -14.94 0.74 -13.12
CA SER A 399 -16.25 1.22 -13.59
C SER A 399 -17.22 0.05 -13.81
N TYR A 400 -16.72 -1.05 -14.38
CA TYR A 400 -17.49 -2.28 -14.55
C TYR A 400 -17.93 -2.89 -13.21
N MET A 401 -17.02 -3.02 -12.25
CA MET A 401 -17.31 -3.52 -10.90
C MET A 401 -18.31 -2.63 -10.17
N TYR A 402 -18.13 -1.31 -10.19
CA TYR A 402 -19.08 -0.36 -9.60
C TYR A 402 -20.48 -0.53 -10.21
N LYS A 403 -20.57 -0.63 -11.54
CA LYS A 403 -21.84 -0.79 -12.25
C LYS A 403 -22.53 -2.13 -11.95
N ARG A 404 -21.78 -3.23 -11.85
CA ARG A 404 -22.32 -4.54 -11.43
C ARG A 404 -22.80 -4.49 -9.97
N MET A 405 -22.01 -3.91 -9.05
CA MET A 405 -22.35 -3.84 -7.62
C MET A 405 -23.52 -2.91 -7.29
N SER A 406 -23.64 -1.77 -7.97
CA SER A 406 -24.74 -0.80 -7.75
C SER A 406 -26.12 -1.31 -8.18
N GLN A 407 -26.18 -2.41 -8.95
CA GLN A 407 -27.42 -3.10 -9.30
C GLN A 407 -27.87 -4.09 -8.20
N VAL A 408 -26.99 -4.46 -7.28
CA VAL A 408 -27.28 -5.40 -6.20
C VAL A 408 -28.11 -4.71 -5.11
N LYS A 409 -29.28 -5.26 -4.79
CA LYS A 409 -30.15 -4.75 -3.73
C LYS A 409 -29.45 -4.83 -2.36
N LYS A 410 -29.75 -3.87 -1.48
CA LYS A 410 -29.14 -3.69 -0.14
C LYS A 410 -27.63 -3.33 -0.15
N VAL A 411 -26.93 -3.31 -1.29
CA VAL A 411 -25.53 -2.88 -1.37
C VAL A 411 -25.45 -1.36 -1.47
N THR A 412 -24.66 -0.72 -0.61
CA THR A 412 -24.22 0.66 -0.78
C THR A 412 -22.71 0.69 -1.00
N VAL A 413 -22.29 1.15 -2.19
CA VAL A 413 -20.86 1.37 -2.51
C VAL A 413 -20.43 2.74 -2.00
N LEU A 414 -19.27 2.79 -1.33
CA LEU A 414 -18.61 4.01 -0.89
C LEU A 414 -17.73 4.59 -2.01
N GLY A 415 -17.61 5.92 -2.03
CA GLY A 415 -16.80 6.63 -3.00
C GLY A 415 -17.58 7.51 -3.97
N PRO A 416 -16.95 7.91 -5.08
CA PRO A 416 -17.58 8.66 -6.15
C PRO A 416 -18.78 7.91 -6.77
N PRO A 417 -19.77 8.63 -7.31
CA PRO A 417 -20.93 8.05 -8.01
C PRO A 417 -20.56 7.49 -9.39
N GLU A 418 -21.52 6.83 -10.06
CA GLU A 418 -21.33 6.31 -11.43
C GLU A 418 -20.85 7.41 -12.39
N GLY A 419 -19.90 7.07 -13.26
CA GLY A 419 -19.36 8.00 -14.27
C GLY A 419 -18.23 8.92 -13.79
N VAL A 420 -17.95 8.96 -12.48
CA VAL A 420 -16.75 9.63 -11.94
C VAL A 420 -15.61 8.63 -11.83
N GLU A 421 -14.41 9.05 -12.17
CA GLU A 421 -13.19 8.25 -12.03
C GLU A 421 -12.97 7.80 -10.59
N ARG A 422 -12.52 6.54 -10.47
CA ARG A 422 -12.13 5.92 -9.21
C ARG A 422 -11.00 4.93 -9.46
N ALA A 423 -10.19 4.72 -8.44
CA ALA A 423 -9.28 3.59 -8.37
C ALA A 423 -10.05 2.26 -8.44
N ALA A 424 -9.37 1.17 -8.78
CA ALA A 424 -9.96 -0.14 -8.99
C ALA A 424 -10.36 -0.87 -7.68
N LEU A 425 -11.10 -0.19 -6.82
CA LEU A 425 -11.67 -0.71 -5.59
C LEU A 425 -13.08 -0.19 -5.35
N CYS A 426 -13.89 -1.02 -4.70
CA CYS A 426 -15.18 -0.67 -4.13
C CYS A 426 -15.19 -1.13 -2.68
N ALA A 427 -15.11 -0.17 -1.74
CA ALA A 427 -15.56 -0.40 -0.37
C ALA A 427 -17.08 -0.27 -0.33
N PHE A 428 -17.76 -1.10 0.45
CA PHE A 428 -19.22 -1.20 0.45
C PHE A 428 -19.74 -1.80 1.75
N TYR A 429 -21.01 -1.58 2.05
CA TYR A 429 -21.74 -2.29 3.09
C TYR A 429 -23.07 -2.82 2.56
N VAL A 430 -23.65 -3.76 3.30
CA VAL A 430 -24.92 -4.42 2.97
C VAL A 430 -25.90 -4.23 4.11
N ASP A 431 -27.11 -3.75 3.81
CA ASP A 431 -28.15 -3.55 4.83
C ASP A 431 -28.58 -4.88 5.48
N GLY A 432 -28.25 -5.04 6.77
CA GLY A 432 -28.56 -6.23 7.57
C GLY A 432 -27.48 -7.31 7.60
N VAL A 433 -26.36 -7.17 6.88
CA VAL A 433 -25.28 -8.16 6.87
C VAL A 433 -23.98 -7.55 7.38
N HIS A 434 -23.37 -8.17 8.40
CA HIS A 434 -22.10 -7.68 8.94
C HIS A 434 -20.94 -8.01 7.96
N PRO A 435 -20.03 -7.05 7.67
CA PRO A 435 -18.99 -7.26 6.66
C PRO A 435 -18.06 -8.46 6.90
N SER A 436 -17.83 -8.84 8.17
CA SER A 436 -17.03 -10.03 8.48
C SER A 436 -17.69 -11.32 7.99
N ASP A 437 -19.00 -11.45 8.19
CA ASP A 437 -19.77 -12.63 7.79
C ASP A 437 -19.82 -12.71 6.25
N LEU A 438 -20.02 -11.57 5.60
CA LEU A 438 -19.92 -11.44 4.15
C LEU A 438 -18.55 -11.92 3.62
N GLY A 439 -17.46 -11.49 4.26
CA GLY A 439 -16.11 -11.92 3.91
C GLY A 439 -15.90 -13.43 4.04
N THR A 440 -16.37 -14.04 5.12
CA THR A 440 -16.28 -15.50 5.34
C THR A 440 -17.08 -16.28 4.30
N PHE A 441 -18.31 -15.86 3.96
CA PHE A 441 -19.10 -16.55 2.95
C PHE A 441 -18.55 -16.39 1.54
N LEU A 442 -17.95 -15.24 1.21
CA LEU A 442 -17.26 -15.03 -0.07
C LEU A 442 -15.97 -15.87 -0.18
N ASP A 443 -15.21 -16.02 0.91
CA ASP A 443 -14.01 -16.88 0.94
C ASP A 443 -14.34 -18.36 0.72
N ILE A 444 -15.47 -18.85 1.26
CA ILE A 444 -16.03 -20.19 0.95
C ILE A 444 -16.36 -20.35 -0.55
N GLU A 445 -16.68 -19.26 -1.25
CA GLU A 445 -16.86 -19.23 -2.70
C GLU A 445 -15.55 -18.99 -3.49
N GLY A 446 -14.41 -18.89 -2.81
CA GLY A 446 -13.08 -18.64 -3.38
C GLY A 446 -12.76 -17.18 -3.64
N VAL A 447 -13.59 -16.25 -3.16
CA VAL A 447 -13.47 -14.81 -3.41
C VAL A 447 -12.86 -14.10 -2.20
N ALA A 448 -11.58 -13.74 -2.31
CA ALA A 448 -10.85 -13.09 -1.24
C ALA A 448 -11.09 -11.56 -1.26
N VAL A 449 -12.04 -11.10 -0.44
CA VAL A 449 -12.25 -9.68 -0.10
C VAL A 449 -11.80 -9.37 1.33
N ARG A 450 -11.68 -8.10 1.70
CA ARG A 450 -11.36 -7.69 3.08
C ARG A 450 -12.55 -7.05 3.77
N ALA A 451 -12.73 -7.34 5.06
CA ALA A 451 -13.70 -6.68 5.94
C ALA A 451 -13.01 -5.85 7.03
N GLY A 452 -13.67 -4.79 7.51
CA GLY A 452 -13.26 -4.00 8.68
C GLY A 452 -13.25 -2.50 8.42
N HIS A 453 -12.31 -1.79 9.04
CA HIS A 453 -12.13 -0.34 8.88
C HIS A 453 -11.09 0.03 7.79
N HIS A 454 -10.40 -0.96 7.21
CA HIS A 454 -9.31 -0.76 6.23
C HIS A 454 -8.23 0.25 6.67
N CYS A 455 -7.96 0.34 7.98
CA CYS A 455 -7.07 1.34 8.58
C CYS A 455 -7.50 2.81 8.35
N CYS A 456 -8.79 3.07 8.19
CA CYS A 456 -9.40 4.40 8.07
C CYS A 456 -10.62 4.51 9.00
N GLN A 457 -10.43 4.27 10.31
CA GLN A 457 -11.53 4.31 11.28
C GLN A 457 -12.25 5.67 11.38
N PRO A 458 -11.58 6.84 11.30
CA PRO A 458 -12.26 8.14 11.32
C PRO A 458 -13.26 8.32 10.16
N LEU A 459 -12.94 7.84 8.95
CA LEU A 459 -13.85 7.83 7.79
C LEU A 459 -15.15 7.07 8.09
N HIS A 460 -15.03 5.87 8.68
CA HIS A 460 -16.18 5.03 9.01
C HIS A 460 -17.07 5.72 10.04
N GLN A 461 -16.45 6.32 11.07
CA GLN A 461 -17.15 7.13 12.06
C GLN A 461 -17.84 8.36 11.43
N ALA A 462 -17.19 9.08 10.52
CA ALA A 462 -17.74 10.23 9.81
C ALA A 462 -18.93 9.84 8.91
N LYS A 463 -18.88 8.65 8.28
CA LYS A 463 -19.98 8.08 7.50
C LYS A 463 -21.13 7.54 8.37
N GLY A 464 -20.89 7.27 9.65
CA GLY A 464 -21.86 6.68 10.56
C GLY A 464 -22.00 5.16 10.45
N ILE A 465 -21.00 4.46 9.90
CA ILE A 465 -20.97 2.99 9.78
C ILE A 465 -19.87 2.39 10.68
N SER A 466 -20.05 1.15 11.14
CA SER A 466 -19.02 0.48 11.94
C SER A 466 -17.89 -0.07 11.07
N HIS A 467 -18.21 -0.73 9.97
CA HIS A 467 -17.26 -1.45 9.10
C HIS A 467 -17.75 -1.43 7.65
N SER A 468 -16.85 -1.64 6.70
CA SER A 468 -17.18 -2.01 5.31
C SER A 468 -16.52 -3.34 4.92
N ALA A 469 -17.02 -3.94 3.85
CA ALA A 469 -16.24 -4.87 3.02
C ALA A 469 -15.56 -4.07 1.90
N ARG A 470 -14.49 -4.60 1.32
CA ARG A 470 -13.80 -3.99 0.18
C ARG A 470 -13.30 -5.07 -0.79
N ALA A 471 -13.75 -4.95 -2.04
CA ALA A 471 -13.12 -5.59 -3.19
C ALA A 471 -12.16 -4.58 -3.83
N SER A 472 -10.94 -5.01 -4.15
CA SER A 472 -9.90 -4.19 -4.79
C SER A 472 -9.08 -5.04 -5.76
N LEU A 473 -9.08 -4.59 -7.01
CA LEU A 473 -8.53 -5.21 -8.19
C LEU A 473 -7.07 -4.77 -8.43
N TYR A 474 -6.45 -5.36 -9.45
CA TYR A 474 -5.13 -5.02 -9.97
C TYR A 474 -5.05 -5.47 -11.45
N ILE A 475 -3.94 -5.20 -12.15
CA ILE A 475 -3.70 -5.59 -13.56
C ILE A 475 -3.97 -7.06 -13.94
N TYR A 476 -3.98 -8.00 -12.98
CA TYR A 476 -4.21 -9.44 -13.20
C TYR A 476 -5.67 -9.88 -13.00
N ASN A 477 -6.56 -8.99 -12.58
CA ASN A 477 -7.97 -9.28 -12.37
C ASN A 477 -8.81 -9.07 -13.64
N THR A 478 -9.89 -9.82 -13.79
CA THR A 478 -10.72 -9.79 -15.02
C THR A 478 -12.18 -9.42 -14.76
N LYS A 479 -12.95 -9.14 -15.83
CA LYS A 479 -14.39 -8.87 -15.72
C LYS A 479 -15.18 -10.11 -15.30
N GLU A 480 -14.74 -11.30 -15.71
CA GLU A 480 -15.34 -12.57 -15.34
C GLU A 480 -15.17 -12.85 -13.83
N GLU A 481 -14.05 -12.41 -13.24
CA GLU A 481 -13.85 -12.44 -11.78
C GLU A 481 -14.79 -11.46 -11.05
N VAL A 482 -14.98 -10.26 -11.60
CA VAL A 482 -15.96 -9.28 -11.09
C VAL A 482 -17.38 -9.83 -11.18
N ASP A 483 -17.75 -10.46 -12.30
CA ASP A 483 -19.05 -11.09 -12.50
C ASP A 483 -19.26 -12.21 -11.48
N TYR A 484 -18.29 -13.11 -11.33
CA TYR A 484 -18.35 -14.19 -10.34
C TYR A 484 -18.47 -13.65 -8.91
N PHE A 485 -17.68 -12.65 -8.53
CA PHE A 485 -17.79 -12.00 -7.22
C PHE A 485 -19.19 -11.43 -6.98
N VAL A 486 -19.75 -10.70 -7.94
CA VAL A 486 -21.07 -10.07 -7.77
C VAL A 486 -22.18 -11.12 -7.71
N ASP A 487 -22.11 -12.17 -8.54
CA ASP A 487 -23.07 -13.28 -8.51
C ASP A 487 -23.01 -14.05 -7.16
N GLN A 488 -21.83 -14.18 -6.54
CA GLN A 488 -21.69 -14.78 -5.21
C GLN A 488 -22.14 -13.84 -4.09
N LEU A 489 -21.84 -12.54 -4.20
CA LEU A 489 -22.34 -11.50 -3.30
C LEU A 489 -23.87 -11.51 -3.24
N GLU A 490 -24.55 -11.59 -4.39
CA GLU A 490 -26.01 -11.71 -4.43
C GLU A 490 -26.53 -12.95 -3.69
N LYS A 491 -25.88 -14.11 -3.86
CA LYS A 491 -26.26 -15.34 -3.16
C LYS A 491 -26.02 -15.25 -1.65
N THR A 492 -24.90 -14.66 -1.22
CA THR A 492 -24.63 -14.43 0.20
C THR A 492 -25.69 -13.51 0.82
N ILE A 493 -26.09 -12.43 0.13
CA ILE A 493 -27.17 -11.54 0.58
C ILE A 493 -28.51 -12.29 0.65
N GLN A 494 -28.82 -13.12 -0.35
CA GLN A 494 -30.03 -13.96 -0.36
C GLN A 494 -30.06 -14.94 0.82
N PHE A 495 -28.92 -15.55 1.17
CA PHE A 495 -28.81 -16.43 2.32
C PHE A 495 -29.17 -15.72 3.64
N PHE A 496 -28.54 -14.57 3.92
CA PHE A 496 -28.84 -13.81 5.15
C PHE A 496 -30.27 -13.25 5.20
N THR A 497 -30.80 -12.75 4.08
CA THR A 497 -32.20 -12.27 4.02
C THR A 497 -33.24 -13.39 4.12
N GLY A 498 -32.91 -14.59 3.63
CA GLY A 498 -33.72 -15.80 3.83
C GLY A 498 -33.80 -16.19 5.31
N LEU A 499 -32.69 -16.07 6.05
CA LEU A 499 -32.66 -16.29 7.50
C LEU A 499 -33.50 -15.26 8.28
N GLU A 500 -33.38 -13.97 7.95
CA GLU A 500 -34.25 -12.91 8.53
C GLU A 500 -35.74 -13.29 8.36
N THR A 501 -36.12 -13.66 7.14
CA THR A 501 -37.53 -14.00 6.81
C THR A 501 -38.02 -15.27 7.52
N GLN A 502 -37.14 -16.25 7.76
CA GLN A 502 -37.48 -17.47 8.52
C GLN A 502 -37.59 -17.20 10.03
N ILE A 503 -36.76 -16.32 10.59
CA ILE A 503 -36.80 -15.95 12.01
C ILE A 503 -38.07 -15.11 12.30
N ASP A 504 -38.37 -14.12 11.46
CA ASP A 504 -39.59 -13.33 11.59
C ASP A 504 -40.84 -14.20 11.39
N GLY A 505 -40.82 -15.14 10.44
CA GLY A 505 -41.88 -16.13 10.25
C GLY A 505 -42.05 -17.12 11.41
N ALA A 506 -40.95 -17.50 12.08
CA ALA A 506 -40.96 -18.37 13.24
C ALA A 506 -41.42 -17.66 14.53
N SER A 507 -41.39 -16.32 14.59
CA SER A 507 -41.90 -15.56 15.73
C SER A 507 -43.42 -15.70 15.98
N GLY A 508 -44.14 -16.37 15.08
CA GLY A 508 -45.54 -16.80 15.24
C GLY A 508 -45.75 -18.18 15.88
N GLY A 509 -44.68 -18.90 16.26
CA GLY A 509 -44.76 -20.24 16.87
C GLY A 509 -43.73 -20.44 17.98
N ASP A 510 -44.21 -20.85 19.15
CA ASP A 510 -43.37 -21.37 20.24
C ASP A 510 -42.70 -22.68 19.77
N ASP A 511 -41.39 -22.83 20.03
CA ASP A 511 -40.64 -24.09 20.25
C ASP A 511 -39.18 -24.06 19.74
N GLY A 512 -38.22 -24.37 20.62
CA GLY A 512 -36.98 -25.08 20.25
C GLY A 512 -35.77 -24.27 19.77
N PHE A 513 -35.07 -23.59 20.68
CA PHE A 513 -33.72 -23.08 20.41
C PHE A 513 -32.72 -24.25 20.23
N VAL A 514 -32.20 -24.43 19.01
CA VAL A 514 -31.11 -25.39 18.71
C VAL A 514 -29.85 -24.61 18.31
N PRO A 515 -28.79 -24.60 19.13
CA PRO A 515 -27.53 -23.98 18.77
C PRO A 515 -26.72 -24.92 17.87
N PHE A 516 -26.37 -24.46 16.67
CA PHE A 516 -25.29 -25.07 15.89
C PHE A 516 -23.93 -24.52 16.34
N ILE A 517 -22.95 -25.42 16.42
CA ILE A 517 -21.52 -25.17 16.62
C ILE A 517 -20.85 -25.38 15.26
#